data_AF-A0A0C9ZHI9-F1
#
_entry.id   AF-A0A0C9ZHI9-F1
#
_cell.length_a   1.000
_cell.length_b   1.000
_cell.length_c   1.000
_cell.angle_alpha   90.00
_cell.angle_beta   90.00
_cell.angle_gamma   90.00
#
_symmetry.space_group_name_H-M   'P 1'
#
loop_
_entity.id
_entity.type
_entity.pdbx_description
1 polymer ?
#
loop_
_entity_poly.entity_id
_entity_poly.type
_entity_poly.pdbx_seq_one_letter_code
_entity_poly.pdbx_strand_id
1 'polypeptide(L)'
;MPQRAPYGTWPSPITLETVVSSSIVFDDVLVDPITSVVYHIEERPDEGGRSVIVNTAKDRDVIPSDFNARDAVNEYGGAPAVVYGGTVYFSNITDGRVYSVEDKLGSQPSPVSPEDPKKQYRYANFAVHPVETNLIASILEYHPDENPQNVVTTLCVIDTATTTRTGLVEGADFYASPVFNPSGTKIAWQEWYQPDMPFEGALIYIADVCIINGAIVLSNRTYVAGKKLEISATYPTWISNTTLLYTSDESNGFQNPFIYSTTTGSARPALANPIDQDFAEPAWFFGLYPYALLGDGSYGAFTAFQDGRNILYVVDLTKPSDPVLIPDFPFVVAQHLKQSGPKATTFVFTASLNDQPGGVLLCTLGAAPSFAPTYEYLKRSAAQPVSNEYISPPQPFTLCKDGDPNGPLYATLYLPKNPDFQGLDGEKPPCITHVHGGPTSMTTQALSLQKMFFTSRGFAWLDVNYRGSSGYGRAYIERLAGNWGILDNQDCEDAVTILGDERDLVDSKRAAVRGGSAGGYT
;
A
#
# COMPACT_ATOMS: atom_id res chain seq x y z
N MET A 1 -26.63 27.58 20.26
CA MET A 1 -26.07 28.25 19.07
C MET A 1 -24.59 28.44 19.34
N PRO A 2 -23.71 28.14 18.37
CA PRO A 2 -22.27 28.29 18.54
C PRO A 2 -21.88 29.74 18.82
N GLN A 3 -20.89 29.94 19.68
CA GLN A 3 -20.30 31.23 20.00
C GLN A 3 -19.45 31.73 18.83
N ARG A 4 -19.47 33.04 18.58
CA ARG A 4 -18.57 33.66 17.60
C ARG A 4 -17.22 33.99 18.24
N ALA A 5 -16.15 33.54 17.61
CA ALA A 5 -14.77 33.81 18.02
C ALA A 5 -13.85 33.87 16.79
N PRO A 6 -12.73 34.62 16.85
CA PRO A 6 -11.74 34.61 15.78
C PRO A 6 -11.30 33.20 15.41
N TYR A 7 -11.06 32.96 14.12
CA TYR A 7 -10.50 31.68 13.71
C TYR A 7 -9.11 31.45 14.30
N GLY A 8 -8.84 30.21 14.71
CA GLY A 8 -7.57 29.80 15.34
C GLY A 8 -7.55 29.91 16.86
N THR A 9 -8.59 30.50 17.49
CA THR A 9 -8.66 30.68 18.94
C THR A 9 -9.70 29.78 19.62
N TRP A 10 -10.30 28.84 18.89
CA TRP A 10 -11.40 28.04 19.44
C TRP A 10 -10.87 26.98 20.41
N PRO A 11 -11.38 26.90 21.64
CA PRO A 11 -11.18 25.75 22.51
C PRO A 11 -11.61 24.46 21.80
N SER A 12 -10.83 23.39 22.00
CA SER A 12 -11.13 22.08 21.44
C SER A 12 -10.76 20.97 22.45
N PRO A 13 -11.59 19.91 22.56
CA PRO A 13 -11.28 18.76 23.40
C PRO A 13 -10.20 17.85 22.81
N ILE A 14 -9.83 18.02 21.53
CA ILE A 14 -8.79 17.22 20.87
C ILE A 14 -7.44 17.74 21.36
N THR A 15 -6.79 17.04 22.29
CA THR A 15 -5.51 17.47 22.86
C THR A 15 -4.32 16.94 22.06
N LEU A 16 -3.10 17.40 22.35
CA LEU A 16 -1.90 16.83 21.75
C LEU A 16 -1.76 15.35 22.13
N GLU A 17 -2.09 15.00 23.38
CA GLU A 17 -2.12 13.61 23.85
C GLU A 17 -3.09 12.75 23.02
N THR A 18 -4.26 13.27 22.62
CA THR A 18 -5.17 12.55 21.71
C THR A 18 -4.58 12.37 20.30
N VAL A 19 -3.81 13.34 19.81
CA VAL A 19 -3.18 13.25 18.49
C VAL A 19 -2.03 12.24 18.49
N VAL A 20 -1.25 12.18 19.57
CA VAL A 20 -0.12 11.25 19.70
C VAL A 20 -0.48 9.95 20.40
N SER A 21 -1.74 9.79 20.86
CA SER A 21 -2.18 8.57 21.52
C SER A 21 -2.05 7.38 20.57
N SER A 22 -1.68 6.25 21.13
CA SER A 22 -1.44 4.99 20.42
C SER A 22 -2.68 4.56 19.64
N SER A 23 -2.67 4.76 18.33
CA SER A 23 -3.51 4.01 17.39
C SER A 23 -2.68 2.88 16.81
N ILE A 24 -3.28 1.69 16.72
CA ILE A 24 -2.66 0.57 16.03
C ILE A 24 -2.52 0.95 14.55
N VAL A 25 -1.30 0.92 14.04
CA VAL A 25 -1.01 1.03 12.61
C VAL A 25 -0.86 -0.40 12.08
N PHE A 26 -1.58 -0.75 11.03
CA PHE A 26 -1.48 -2.07 10.42
C PHE A 26 -0.49 -2.03 9.26
N ASP A 27 0.59 -2.81 9.38
CA ASP A 27 1.65 -2.90 8.37
C ASP A 27 1.29 -3.89 7.26
N ASP A 28 0.56 -4.97 7.60
CA ASP A 28 0.17 -6.01 6.64
C ASP A 28 -1.01 -6.85 7.19
N VAL A 29 -1.69 -7.57 6.32
CA VAL A 29 -2.60 -8.67 6.66
C VAL A 29 -2.20 -9.94 5.90
N LEU A 30 -2.06 -11.02 6.64
CA LEU A 30 -1.63 -12.32 6.10
C LEU A 30 -2.79 -13.31 6.20
N VAL A 31 -2.94 -14.15 5.18
CA VAL A 31 -3.87 -15.28 5.20
C VAL A 31 -3.07 -16.53 4.92
N ASP A 32 -3.18 -17.52 5.81
CA ASP A 32 -2.61 -18.84 5.57
C ASP A 32 -3.38 -19.54 4.43
N PRO A 33 -2.73 -19.82 3.29
CA PRO A 33 -3.42 -20.44 2.16
C PRO A 33 -3.91 -21.86 2.44
N ILE A 34 -3.39 -22.52 3.49
CA ILE A 34 -3.76 -23.88 3.89
C ILE A 34 -4.89 -23.87 4.92
N THR A 35 -4.76 -23.06 5.96
CA THR A 35 -5.69 -23.06 7.09
C THR A 35 -6.75 -21.96 7.02
N SER A 36 -6.57 -20.98 6.13
CA SER A 36 -7.39 -19.75 6.02
C SER A 36 -7.40 -18.89 7.30
N VAL A 37 -6.47 -19.13 8.23
CA VAL A 37 -6.32 -18.28 9.42
C VAL A 37 -5.76 -16.93 9.01
N VAL A 38 -6.38 -15.87 9.52
CA VAL A 38 -5.99 -14.48 9.30
C VAL A 38 -5.05 -14.03 10.41
N TYR A 39 -3.96 -13.41 10.02
CA TYR A 39 -3.02 -12.71 10.89
C TYR A 39 -2.93 -11.26 10.43
N HIS A 40 -2.56 -10.37 11.34
CA HIS A 40 -2.19 -9.00 10.98
C HIS A 40 -0.86 -8.66 11.61
N ILE A 41 -0.17 -7.72 10.98
CA ILE A 41 1.03 -7.10 11.53
C ILE A 41 0.63 -5.71 11.99
N GLU A 42 0.90 -5.40 13.25
CA GLU A 42 0.64 -4.08 13.83
C GLU A 42 1.87 -3.48 14.47
N GLU A 43 2.09 -2.18 14.25
CA GLU A 43 3.07 -1.40 15.01
C GLU A 43 2.52 -1.03 16.39
N ARG A 44 3.34 -1.18 17.42
CA ARG A 44 3.01 -0.82 18.80
C ARG A 44 3.92 0.29 19.31
N PRO A 45 3.49 1.56 19.24
CA PRO A 45 4.28 2.70 19.73
C PRO A 45 4.73 2.57 21.18
N ASP A 46 3.86 2.04 22.05
CA ASP A 46 4.14 1.83 23.49
C ASP A 46 5.16 0.70 23.77
N GLU A 47 5.49 -0.10 22.76
CA GLU A 47 6.50 -1.17 22.82
C GLU A 47 7.75 -0.82 22.01
N GLY A 48 8.11 0.46 21.98
CA GLY A 48 9.28 0.96 21.23
C GLY A 48 9.08 0.97 19.72
N GLY A 49 7.82 0.98 19.25
CA GLY A 49 7.48 1.00 17.83
C GLY A 49 7.76 -0.32 17.11
N ARG A 50 7.79 -1.45 17.82
CA ARG A 50 7.98 -2.77 17.17
C ARG A 50 6.74 -3.19 16.39
N SER A 51 6.96 -3.88 15.27
CA SER A 51 5.91 -4.55 14.49
C SER A 51 5.68 -5.96 15.05
N VAL A 52 4.42 -6.31 15.29
CA VAL A 52 4.00 -7.55 15.96
C VAL A 52 3.08 -8.35 15.06
N ILE A 53 3.36 -9.64 14.90
CA ILE A 53 2.47 -10.56 14.21
C ILE A 53 1.43 -11.07 15.20
N VAL A 54 0.15 -10.85 14.90
CA VAL A 54 -0.98 -11.18 15.77
C VAL A 54 -1.91 -12.13 15.05
N ASN A 55 -2.31 -13.21 15.71
CA ASN A 55 -3.44 -14.02 15.24
C ASN A 55 -4.72 -13.20 15.41
N THR A 56 -5.35 -12.80 14.30
CA THR A 56 -6.44 -11.82 14.31
C THR A 56 -7.65 -12.30 15.10
N ALA A 57 -8.05 -13.55 14.93
CA ALA A 57 -9.24 -14.08 15.59
C ALA A 57 -9.04 -14.35 17.08
N LYS A 58 -7.82 -14.73 17.49
CA LYS A 58 -7.48 -15.01 18.89
C LYS A 58 -7.05 -13.78 19.67
N ASP A 59 -6.78 -12.67 18.97
CA ASP A 59 -6.18 -11.44 19.51
C ASP A 59 -4.93 -11.73 20.35
N ARG A 60 -4.00 -12.48 19.77
CA ARG A 60 -2.81 -13.00 20.47
C ARG A 60 -1.56 -12.85 19.63
N ASP A 61 -0.52 -12.30 20.24
CA ASP A 61 0.84 -12.26 19.70
C ASP A 61 1.33 -13.66 19.32
N VAL A 62 1.83 -13.78 18.10
CA VAL A 62 2.48 -15.00 17.58
C VAL A 62 3.96 -14.99 17.91
N ILE A 63 4.57 -13.81 17.98
CA ILE A 63 5.99 -13.61 18.30
C ILE A 63 6.14 -13.00 19.71
N PRO A 64 7.16 -13.38 20.49
CA PRO A 64 7.42 -12.75 21.79
C PRO A 64 7.97 -11.31 21.66
N SER A 65 8.02 -10.58 22.78
CA SER A 65 8.30 -9.14 22.80
C SER A 65 9.74 -8.73 22.50
N ASP A 66 10.68 -9.69 22.46
CA ASP A 66 12.06 -9.50 22.04
C ASP A 66 12.24 -9.51 20.50
N PHE A 67 11.17 -9.81 19.75
CA PHE A 67 11.16 -9.80 18.29
C PHE A 67 10.39 -8.61 17.72
N ASN A 68 10.86 -8.15 16.55
CA ASN A 68 10.27 -7.05 15.80
C ASN A 68 10.15 -7.48 14.32
N ALA A 69 8.93 -7.87 13.92
CA ALA A 69 8.63 -8.42 12.60
C ALA A 69 8.57 -7.32 11.53
N ARG A 70 9.74 -6.84 11.17
CA ARG A 70 9.96 -5.72 10.26
C ARG A 70 11.25 -5.97 9.47
N ASP A 71 11.35 -5.34 8.32
CA ASP A 71 12.58 -5.27 7.52
C ASP A 71 12.88 -3.83 7.10
N ALA A 72 14.01 -3.65 6.42
CA ALA A 72 14.45 -2.37 5.87
C ALA A 72 15.01 -2.55 4.45
N VAL A 73 14.46 -3.51 3.68
CA VAL A 73 14.79 -3.62 2.26
C VAL A 73 14.28 -2.36 1.55
N ASN A 74 15.07 -1.78 0.64
CA ASN A 74 14.85 -0.45 0.06
C ASN A 74 14.68 0.67 1.10
N GLU A 75 15.16 0.49 2.33
CA GLU A 75 14.98 1.37 3.52
C GLU A 75 13.52 1.60 3.98
N TYR A 76 12.53 1.34 3.14
CA TYR A 76 11.11 1.42 3.48
C TYR A 76 10.54 0.10 4.02
N GLY A 77 11.02 -1.02 3.48
CA GLY A 77 10.56 -2.37 3.83
C GLY A 77 9.16 -2.71 3.32
N GLY A 78 8.55 -3.70 3.97
CA GLY A 78 7.19 -4.16 3.67
C GLY A 78 7.13 -5.66 3.42
N ALA A 79 5.94 -6.26 3.55
CA ALA A 79 5.76 -7.71 3.53
C ALA A 79 6.82 -8.47 4.38
N PRO A 80 7.01 -8.12 5.67
CA PRO A 80 8.09 -8.66 6.49
C PRO A 80 7.83 -10.11 6.93
N ALA A 81 6.67 -10.69 6.59
CA ALA A 81 6.34 -12.06 6.97
C ALA A 81 5.46 -12.77 5.93
N VAL A 82 5.43 -14.10 6.02
CA VAL A 82 4.48 -14.97 5.31
C VAL A 82 4.04 -16.09 6.24
N VAL A 83 2.84 -16.60 6.05
CA VAL A 83 2.33 -17.77 6.78
C VAL A 83 1.99 -18.90 5.82
N TYR A 84 2.33 -20.12 6.19
CA TYR A 84 2.00 -21.31 5.43
C TYR A 84 1.82 -22.51 6.35
N GLY A 85 0.64 -23.15 6.32
CA GLY A 85 0.39 -24.39 7.07
C GLY A 85 0.54 -24.23 8.59
N GLY A 86 0.16 -23.07 9.14
CA GLY A 86 0.27 -22.76 10.57
C GLY A 86 1.66 -22.33 11.05
N THR A 87 2.63 -22.21 10.15
CA THR A 87 3.97 -21.68 10.44
C THR A 87 4.12 -20.29 9.85
N VAL A 88 4.55 -19.34 10.69
CA VAL A 88 4.89 -17.97 10.31
C VAL A 88 6.39 -17.90 10.08
N TYR A 89 6.80 -17.32 8.95
CA TYR A 89 8.18 -16.96 8.65
C TYR A 89 8.27 -15.44 8.57
N PHE A 90 9.24 -14.83 9.26
CA PHE A 90 9.32 -13.37 9.34
C PHE A 90 10.76 -12.85 9.44
N SER A 91 10.98 -11.66 8.89
CA SER A 91 12.19 -10.86 9.08
C SER A 91 12.18 -10.21 10.45
N ASN A 92 13.29 -10.34 11.17
CA ASN A 92 13.50 -9.66 12.43
C ASN A 92 14.50 -8.52 12.24
N ILE A 93 14.03 -7.28 12.27
CA ILE A 93 14.89 -6.10 12.00
C ILE A 93 16.06 -5.97 12.99
N THR A 94 15.90 -6.49 14.21
CA THR A 94 16.90 -6.37 15.29
C THR A 94 18.23 -7.04 14.94
N ASP A 95 18.21 -8.13 14.18
CA ASP A 95 19.41 -8.90 13.79
C ASP A 95 19.51 -9.20 12.29
N GLY A 96 18.53 -8.81 11.48
CA GLY A 96 18.52 -9.01 10.03
C GLY A 96 18.28 -10.45 9.60
N ARG A 97 17.81 -11.33 10.51
CA ARG A 97 17.59 -12.75 10.22
C ARG A 97 16.11 -13.04 9.96
N VAL A 98 15.87 -14.18 9.33
CA VAL A 98 14.53 -14.75 9.15
C VAL A 98 14.32 -15.83 10.20
N TYR A 99 13.16 -15.79 10.85
CA TYR A 99 12.74 -16.74 11.88
C TYR A 99 11.49 -17.48 11.46
N SER A 100 11.31 -18.72 11.95
CA SER A 100 10.08 -19.47 11.88
C SER A 100 9.45 -19.65 13.26
N VAL A 101 8.13 -19.62 13.34
CA VAL A 101 7.37 -19.90 14.57
C VAL A 101 6.02 -20.51 14.23
N GLU A 102 5.63 -21.56 14.95
CA GLU A 102 4.27 -22.12 14.86
C GLU A 102 3.29 -21.28 15.69
N ASP A 103 2.06 -21.07 15.21
CA ASP A 103 0.98 -20.36 15.93
C ASP A 103 0.42 -21.17 17.14
N LYS A 104 1.28 -21.57 18.06
CA LYS A 104 0.96 -22.31 19.28
C LYS A 104 1.45 -21.54 20.51
N LEU A 105 0.68 -21.61 21.58
CA LEU A 105 1.00 -20.90 22.81
C LEU A 105 2.33 -21.43 23.38
N GLY A 106 3.28 -20.53 23.62
CA GLY A 106 4.60 -20.88 24.16
C GLY A 106 5.64 -21.29 23.12
N SER A 107 5.29 -21.34 21.83
CA SER A 107 6.27 -21.50 20.75
C SER A 107 7.33 -20.38 20.83
N GLN A 108 8.58 -20.74 20.55
CA GLN A 108 9.69 -19.79 20.45
C GLN A 108 10.16 -19.71 19.00
N PRO A 109 10.38 -18.50 18.46
CA PRO A 109 10.94 -18.36 17.13
C PRO A 109 12.31 -19.04 17.00
N SER A 110 12.53 -19.76 15.91
CA SER A 110 13.81 -20.40 15.58
C SER A 110 14.36 -19.78 14.29
N PRO A 111 15.65 -19.42 14.23
CA PRO A 111 16.20 -18.82 13.03
C PRO A 111 16.27 -19.83 11.89
N VAL A 112 15.88 -19.41 10.69
CA VAL A 112 15.90 -20.23 9.47
C VAL A 112 16.80 -19.66 8.38
N SER A 113 17.32 -18.44 8.55
CA SER A 113 18.40 -17.89 7.72
C SER A 113 19.77 -18.09 8.39
N PRO A 114 20.86 -18.10 7.61
CA PRO A 114 22.22 -18.10 8.17
C PRO A 114 22.44 -16.97 9.18
N GLU A 115 23.34 -17.21 10.14
CA GLU A 115 23.82 -16.15 11.03
C GLU A 115 24.77 -15.23 10.28
N ASP A 116 24.64 -13.93 10.51
CA ASP A 116 25.57 -12.92 10.04
C ASP A 116 25.90 -11.94 11.17
N PRO A 117 27.06 -12.11 11.84
CA PRO A 117 27.47 -11.24 12.94
C PRO A 117 27.61 -9.77 12.55
N LYS A 118 27.75 -9.47 11.25
CA LYS A 118 27.87 -8.10 10.72
C LYS A 118 26.54 -7.48 10.31
N LYS A 119 25.43 -8.25 10.33
CA LYS A 119 24.08 -7.78 9.96
C LYS A 119 24.01 -7.12 8.58
N GLN A 120 24.71 -7.69 7.61
CA GLN A 120 24.82 -7.19 6.24
C GLN A 120 23.65 -7.64 5.37
N TYR A 121 22.84 -8.60 5.83
CA TYR A 121 21.74 -9.14 5.05
C TYR A 121 20.39 -8.64 5.55
N ARG A 122 19.52 -8.30 4.61
CA ARG A 122 18.11 -7.95 4.86
C ARG A 122 17.23 -8.78 3.96
N TYR A 123 16.13 -9.28 4.51
CA TYR A 123 15.20 -10.17 3.82
C TYR A 123 13.79 -9.56 3.82
N ALA A 124 13.04 -9.75 2.75
CA ALA A 124 11.65 -9.32 2.68
C ALA A 124 10.86 -10.12 1.62
N ASN A 125 9.56 -9.85 1.55
CA ASN A 125 8.61 -10.30 0.53
C ASN A 125 8.78 -11.79 0.17
N PHE A 126 8.37 -12.63 1.11
CA PHE A 126 8.55 -14.08 1.05
C PHE A 126 7.50 -14.80 0.18
N ALA A 127 7.92 -15.89 -0.45
CA ALA A 127 7.03 -16.86 -1.09
C ALA A 127 7.45 -18.29 -0.75
N VAL A 128 6.59 -19.00 -0.04
CA VAL A 128 6.81 -20.42 0.29
C VAL A 128 6.50 -21.28 -0.93
N HIS A 129 7.40 -22.19 -1.28
CA HIS A 129 7.16 -23.14 -2.37
C HIS A 129 6.02 -24.11 -1.96
N PRO A 130 4.98 -24.32 -2.80
CA PRO A 130 3.73 -24.96 -2.36
C PRO A 130 3.82 -26.49 -2.18
N VAL A 131 4.93 -27.12 -2.61
CA VAL A 131 5.16 -28.57 -2.45
C VAL A 131 6.33 -28.81 -1.50
N GLU A 132 7.54 -28.38 -1.87
CA GLU A 132 8.73 -28.33 -0.99
C GLU A 132 8.67 -27.13 -0.03
N THR A 133 7.84 -27.20 1.01
CA THR A 133 7.50 -26.06 1.89
C THR A 133 8.65 -25.59 2.78
N ASN A 134 9.77 -26.31 2.83
CA ASN A 134 11.00 -25.85 3.46
C ASN A 134 11.77 -24.83 2.61
N LEU A 135 11.42 -24.68 1.32
CA LEU A 135 12.08 -23.76 0.40
C LEU A 135 11.26 -22.47 0.27
N ILE A 136 11.85 -21.34 0.66
CA ILE A 136 11.20 -20.03 0.67
C ILE A 136 11.98 -19.09 -0.23
N ALA A 137 11.35 -18.59 -1.30
CA ALA A 137 11.90 -17.51 -2.10
C ALA A 137 11.75 -16.18 -1.34
N SER A 138 12.77 -15.31 -1.40
CA SER A 138 12.78 -14.02 -0.69
C SER A 138 13.65 -13.00 -1.41
N ILE A 139 13.27 -11.73 -1.33
CA ILE A 139 14.14 -10.62 -1.70
C ILE A 139 15.26 -10.52 -0.66
N LEU A 140 16.50 -10.42 -1.12
CA LEU A 140 17.69 -10.30 -0.30
C LEU A 140 18.48 -9.06 -0.72
N GLU A 141 18.77 -8.18 0.23
CA GLU A 141 19.83 -7.19 0.08
C GLU A 141 21.09 -7.61 0.81
N TYR A 142 22.24 -7.36 0.20
CA TYR A 142 23.55 -7.42 0.82
C TYR A 142 24.15 -6.03 0.92
N HIS A 143 24.48 -5.63 2.15
CA HIS A 143 25.05 -4.34 2.55
C HIS A 143 26.52 -4.53 2.97
N PRO A 144 27.49 -4.52 2.03
CA PRO A 144 28.90 -4.75 2.34
C PRO A 144 29.50 -3.68 3.27
N ASP A 145 28.96 -2.46 3.21
CA ASP A 145 29.33 -1.28 3.99
C ASP A 145 28.18 -0.25 3.98
N GLU A 146 28.40 0.93 4.56
CA GLU A 146 27.42 2.02 4.66
C GLU A 146 27.19 2.77 3.34
N ASN A 147 27.92 2.47 2.26
CA ASN A 147 27.73 3.14 0.98
C ASN A 147 26.53 2.52 0.24
N PRO A 148 25.41 3.24 0.05
CA PRO A 148 24.21 2.68 -0.57
C PRO A 148 24.44 2.23 -2.03
N GLN A 149 25.47 2.75 -2.71
CA GLN A 149 25.81 2.31 -4.07
C GLN A 149 26.40 0.90 -4.13
N ASN A 150 26.86 0.37 -3.01
CA ASN A 150 27.43 -0.98 -2.92
C ASN A 150 26.39 -2.05 -2.56
N VAL A 151 25.14 -1.64 -2.32
CA VAL A 151 24.06 -2.58 -2.00
C VAL A 151 23.74 -3.43 -3.21
N VAL A 152 23.63 -4.75 -3.00
CA VAL A 152 23.26 -5.71 -4.04
C VAL A 152 21.96 -6.38 -3.66
N THR A 153 20.95 -6.23 -4.51
CA THR A 153 19.66 -6.91 -4.38
C THR A 153 19.67 -8.20 -5.21
N THR A 154 19.14 -9.29 -4.67
CA THR A 154 18.93 -10.55 -5.38
C THR A 154 17.61 -11.19 -4.99
N LEU A 155 17.09 -12.06 -5.84
CA LEU A 155 16.12 -13.06 -5.40
C LEU A 155 16.92 -14.26 -4.87
N CYS A 156 16.60 -14.73 -3.67
CA CYS A 156 17.24 -15.89 -3.06
C CYS A 156 16.23 -16.96 -2.64
N VAL A 157 16.75 -18.13 -2.25
CA VAL A 157 15.99 -19.19 -1.57
C VAL A 157 16.60 -19.43 -0.21
N ILE A 158 15.75 -19.45 0.82
CA ILE A 158 16.06 -19.91 2.17
C ILE A 158 15.59 -21.35 2.27
N ASP A 159 16.48 -22.27 2.61
CA ASP A 159 16.11 -23.63 3.01
C ASP A 159 16.01 -23.70 4.52
N THR A 160 14.77 -23.73 5.02
CA THR A 160 14.48 -23.69 6.45
C THR A 160 14.86 -24.98 7.18
N ALA A 161 15.03 -26.09 6.46
CA ALA A 161 15.47 -27.36 7.06
C ALA A 161 16.97 -27.38 7.35
N THR A 162 17.77 -26.71 6.50
CA THR A 162 19.23 -26.67 6.63
C THR A 162 19.76 -25.33 7.14
N THR A 163 18.90 -24.31 7.27
CA THR A 163 19.27 -22.94 7.66
C THR A 163 20.28 -22.33 6.67
N THR A 164 20.12 -22.64 5.38
CA THR A 164 21.01 -22.16 4.31
C THR A 164 20.31 -21.16 3.39
N ARG A 165 21.11 -20.41 2.64
CA ARG A 165 20.64 -19.45 1.64
C ARG A 165 21.40 -19.64 0.34
N THR A 166 20.68 -19.69 -0.77
CA THR A 166 21.25 -19.73 -2.13
C THR A 166 20.67 -18.62 -2.99
N GLY A 167 21.49 -17.98 -3.84
CA GLY A 167 21.00 -17.05 -4.85
C GLY A 167 20.13 -17.75 -5.89
N LEU A 168 19.07 -17.08 -6.35
CA LEU A 168 18.10 -17.60 -7.31
C LEU A 168 18.08 -16.79 -8.61
N VAL A 169 18.01 -15.46 -8.51
CA VAL A 169 18.09 -14.53 -9.65
C VAL A 169 18.95 -13.33 -9.25
N GLU A 170 19.82 -12.90 -10.17
CA GLU A 170 20.71 -11.75 -10.02
C GLU A 170 20.80 -10.96 -11.33
N GLY A 171 21.33 -9.74 -11.25
CA GLY A 171 21.64 -8.88 -12.39
C GLY A 171 20.75 -7.64 -12.55
N ALA A 172 19.60 -7.58 -11.89
CA ALA A 172 18.81 -6.36 -11.77
C ALA A 172 19.19 -5.60 -10.50
N ASP A 173 18.94 -4.30 -10.49
CA ASP A 173 19.24 -3.44 -9.33
C ASP A 173 18.24 -3.71 -8.19
N PHE A 174 17.00 -4.06 -8.55
CA PHE A 174 15.91 -4.27 -7.61
C PHE A 174 14.98 -5.42 -8.01
N TYR A 175 14.36 -6.05 -7.01
CA TYR A 175 13.45 -7.18 -7.15
C TYR A 175 12.26 -7.04 -6.19
N ALA A 176 11.09 -7.54 -6.58
CA ALA A 176 9.90 -7.58 -5.74
C ALA A 176 8.97 -8.74 -6.12
N SER A 177 8.01 -9.01 -5.23
CA SER A 177 6.84 -9.86 -5.47
C SER A 177 7.14 -11.24 -6.09
N PRO A 178 8.08 -12.04 -5.53
CA PRO A 178 8.22 -13.42 -5.96
C PRO A 178 6.94 -14.18 -5.63
N VAL A 179 6.48 -15.04 -6.55
CA VAL A 179 5.30 -15.87 -6.34
C VAL A 179 5.37 -17.17 -7.14
N PHE A 180 5.19 -18.29 -6.45
CA PHE A 180 5.08 -19.60 -7.09
C PHE A 180 3.68 -19.83 -7.65
N ASN A 181 3.58 -20.54 -8.77
CA ASN A 181 2.29 -21.04 -9.24
C ASN A 181 1.77 -22.14 -8.31
N PRO A 182 0.47 -22.51 -8.34
CA PRO A 182 -0.09 -23.47 -7.40
C PRO A 182 0.60 -24.84 -7.35
N SER A 183 1.19 -25.30 -8.47
CA SER A 183 1.96 -26.56 -8.52
C SER A 183 3.43 -26.42 -8.10
N GLY A 184 3.93 -25.21 -7.87
CA GLY A 184 5.35 -24.95 -7.59
C GLY A 184 6.29 -25.13 -8.79
N THR A 185 5.75 -25.39 -9.98
CA THR A 185 6.55 -25.65 -11.19
C THR A 185 6.98 -24.39 -11.92
N LYS A 186 6.49 -23.22 -11.50
CA LYS A 186 6.88 -21.91 -12.03
C LYS A 186 6.97 -20.89 -10.90
N ILE A 187 7.84 -19.90 -11.07
CA ILE A 187 7.91 -18.70 -10.25
C ILE A 187 7.78 -17.47 -11.14
N ALA A 188 7.06 -16.45 -10.67
CA ALA A 188 7.03 -15.11 -11.24
C ALA A 188 7.69 -14.12 -10.27
N TRP A 189 8.26 -13.03 -10.79
CA TRP A 189 8.78 -11.93 -9.99
C TRP A 189 8.75 -10.62 -10.78
N GLN A 190 8.83 -9.51 -10.07
CA GLN A 190 9.07 -8.17 -10.61
C GLN A 190 10.56 -7.80 -10.47
N GLU A 191 11.13 -7.13 -11.47
CA GLU A 191 12.47 -6.53 -11.40
C GLU A 191 12.53 -5.18 -12.12
N TRP A 192 13.42 -4.30 -11.68
CA TRP A 192 13.69 -3.02 -12.35
C TRP A 192 15.14 -2.58 -12.17
N TYR A 193 15.51 -1.53 -12.91
CA TYR A 193 16.89 -1.09 -13.06
C TYR A 193 16.97 0.41 -12.93
N GLN A 194 18.09 0.91 -12.41
CA GLN A 194 18.38 2.34 -12.50
C GLN A 194 18.37 2.80 -13.98
N PRO A 195 17.87 4.02 -14.26
CA PRO A 195 17.42 5.03 -13.30
C PRO A 195 15.92 4.93 -12.93
N ASP A 196 15.21 3.87 -13.32
CA ASP A 196 13.78 3.75 -13.06
C ASP A 196 13.46 3.60 -11.57
N MET A 197 12.41 4.29 -11.13
CA MET A 197 11.57 3.87 -10.01
C MET A 197 10.57 2.80 -10.47
N PRO A 198 10.02 1.95 -9.57
CA PRO A 198 9.17 0.83 -9.98
C PRO A 198 7.88 1.26 -10.70
N PHE A 199 7.41 2.50 -10.49
CA PHE A 199 6.26 3.09 -11.17
C PHE A 199 6.61 3.80 -12.50
N GLU A 200 7.89 3.95 -12.83
CA GLU A 200 8.37 4.46 -14.12
C GLU A 200 8.64 3.32 -15.09
N GLY A 201 9.33 2.27 -14.65
CA GLY A 201 9.65 1.13 -15.50
C GLY A 201 9.95 -0.10 -14.66
N ALA A 202 9.07 -1.10 -14.71
CA ALA A 202 9.22 -2.35 -13.99
C ALA A 202 8.80 -3.52 -14.87
N LEU A 203 9.55 -4.61 -14.79
CA LEU A 203 9.41 -5.78 -15.65
C LEU A 203 8.89 -6.96 -14.84
N ILE A 204 8.03 -7.77 -15.44
CA ILE A 204 7.64 -9.07 -14.89
C ILE A 204 8.30 -10.18 -15.71
N TYR A 205 8.92 -11.12 -14.99
CA TYR A 205 9.47 -12.35 -15.54
C TYR A 205 8.83 -13.57 -14.91
N ILE A 206 8.87 -14.69 -15.64
CA ILE A 206 8.60 -16.03 -15.13
C ILE A 206 9.75 -16.97 -15.44
N ALA A 207 9.89 -18.04 -14.67
CA ALA A 207 10.79 -19.15 -14.96
C ALA A 207 10.17 -20.49 -14.54
N ASP A 208 10.61 -21.56 -15.19
CA ASP A 208 10.31 -22.94 -14.78
C ASP A 208 11.12 -23.29 -13.54
N VAL A 209 10.49 -23.98 -12.61
CA VAL A 209 11.07 -24.41 -11.33
C VAL A 209 11.23 -25.92 -11.34
N CYS A 210 12.46 -26.37 -11.13
CA CYS A 210 12.79 -27.78 -10.90
C CYS A 210 13.48 -27.93 -9.54
N ILE A 211 13.18 -29.02 -8.84
CA ILE A 211 13.89 -29.38 -7.60
C ILE A 211 14.96 -30.40 -7.94
N ILE A 212 16.23 -30.03 -7.78
CA ILE A 212 17.38 -30.89 -8.05
C ILE A 212 18.22 -30.96 -6.78
N ASN A 213 18.38 -32.16 -6.23
CA ASN A 213 19.12 -32.39 -4.98
C ASN A 213 18.64 -31.50 -3.81
N GLY A 214 17.33 -31.25 -3.72
CA GLY A 214 16.73 -30.42 -2.67
C GLY A 214 16.85 -28.91 -2.88
N ALA A 215 17.43 -28.44 -4.00
CA ALA A 215 17.53 -27.03 -4.33
C ALA A 215 16.61 -26.65 -5.50
N ILE A 216 16.10 -25.41 -5.48
CA ILE A 216 15.39 -24.82 -6.62
C ILE A 216 16.41 -24.49 -7.72
N VAL A 217 16.15 -24.99 -8.92
CA VAL A 217 16.87 -24.63 -10.14
C VAL A 217 15.89 -24.05 -11.14
N LEU A 218 16.19 -22.85 -11.63
CA LEU A 218 15.39 -22.17 -12.64
C LEU A 218 15.82 -22.52 -14.05
N SER A 219 14.85 -22.58 -14.96
CA SER A 219 15.09 -22.69 -16.40
C SER A 219 14.04 -21.90 -17.19
N ASN A 220 14.24 -21.73 -18.50
CA ASN A 220 13.27 -21.09 -19.40
C ASN A 220 12.76 -19.71 -18.92
N ARG A 221 13.68 -18.86 -18.44
CA ARG A 221 13.35 -17.48 -18.06
C ARG A 221 12.68 -16.75 -19.23
N THR A 222 11.46 -16.28 -18.99
CA THR A 222 10.59 -15.68 -20.00
C THR A 222 10.11 -14.31 -19.53
N TYR A 223 10.29 -13.30 -20.37
CA TYR A 223 9.74 -11.95 -20.17
C TYR A 223 8.21 -11.98 -20.36
N VAL A 224 7.47 -11.29 -19.49
CA VAL A 224 6.00 -11.24 -19.51
C VAL A 224 5.48 -9.85 -19.87
N ALA A 225 5.91 -8.81 -19.16
CA ALA A 225 5.34 -7.47 -19.27
C ALA A 225 6.31 -6.39 -18.74
N GLY A 226 6.01 -5.13 -19.08
CA GLY A 226 6.76 -3.96 -18.64
C GLY A 226 7.84 -3.49 -19.61
N LYS A 227 8.24 -2.23 -19.53
CA LYS A 227 9.26 -1.67 -20.41
C LYS A 227 10.04 -0.60 -19.67
N LYS A 228 11.37 -0.77 -19.65
CA LYS A 228 12.29 0.18 -19.02
C LYS A 228 11.98 1.62 -19.50
N LEU A 229 11.90 2.58 -18.57
CA LEU A 229 11.60 4.00 -18.78
C LEU A 229 10.20 4.33 -19.35
N GLU A 230 9.35 3.34 -19.63
CA GLU A 230 8.12 3.58 -20.41
C GLU A 230 6.87 2.91 -19.84
N ILE A 231 6.98 1.71 -19.27
CA ILE A 231 5.84 0.90 -18.82
C ILE A 231 6.21 0.20 -17.51
N SER A 232 5.38 0.38 -16.49
CA SER A 232 5.49 -0.29 -15.21
C SER A 232 4.50 -1.44 -15.12
N ALA A 233 5.01 -2.67 -15.01
CA ALA A 233 4.23 -3.87 -14.70
C ALA A 233 4.55 -4.37 -13.29
N THR A 234 3.52 -4.58 -12.47
CA THR A 234 3.67 -4.81 -11.02
C THR A 234 2.69 -5.88 -10.49
N TYR A 235 2.90 -6.29 -9.24
CA TYR A 235 2.03 -7.19 -8.47
C TYR A 235 1.62 -8.48 -9.23
N PRO A 236 2.56 -9.35 -9.66
CA PRO A 236 2.22 -10.64 -10.24
C PRO A 236 1.55 -11.58 -9.21
N THR A 237 0.50 -12.30 -9.62
CA THR A 237 -0.18 -13.37 -8.87
C THR A 237 -0.63 -14.49 -9.81
N TRP A 238 -0.39 -15.75 -9.45
CA TRP A 238 -0.89 -16.88 -10.24
C TRP A 238 -2.36 -17.18 -9.93
N ILE A 239 -3.21 -17.13 -10.96
CA ILE A 239 -4.60 -17.60 -10.91
C ILE A 239 -4.62 -19.14 -10.98
N SER A 240 -3.78 -19.71 -11.84
CA SER A 240 -3.66 -21.15 -12.07
C SER A 240 -2.22 -21.52 -12.40
N ASN A 241 -1.93 -22.78 -12.70
CA ASN A 241 -0.59 -23.21 -13.09
C ASN A 241 -0.10 -22.57 -14.41
N THR A 242 -1.01 -22.02 -15.22
CA THR A 242 -0.71 -21.47 -16.55
C THR A 242 -1.17 -20.02 -16.73
N THR A 243 -1.82 -19.42 -15.74
CA THR A 243 -2.43 -18.10 -15.87
C THR A 243 -1.92 -17.17 -14.77
N LEU A 244 -1.29 -16.08 -15.17
CA LEU A 244 -0.74 -15.04 -14.30
C LEU A 244 -1.57 -13.75 -14.44
N LEU A 245 -1.96 -13.16 -13.31
CA LEU A 245 -2.55 -11.83 -13.19
C LEU A 245 -1.46 -10.83 -12.77
N TYR A 246 -1.53 -9.61 -13.28
CA TYR A 246 -0.69 -8.48 -12.87
C TYR A 246 -1.37 -7.15 -13.21
N THR A 247 -0.80 -6.03 -12.77
CA THR A 247 -1.22 -4.68 -13.19
C THR A 247 -0.16 -4.04 -14.06
N SER A 248 -0.57 -3.24 -15.05
CA SER A 248 0.33 -2.50 -15.94
C SER A 248 -0.30 -1.19 -16.41
N ASP A 249 0.53 -0.16 -16.61
CA ASP A 249 0.13 1.14 -17.17
C ASP A 249 0.16 1.21 -18.71
N GLU A 250 0.43 0.08 -19.39
CA GLU A 250 0.66 0.00 -20.84
C GLU A 250 -0.51 0.52 -21.72
N SER A 251 -1.76 0.44 -21.25
CA SER A 251 -2.93 0.74 -22.09
C SER A 251 -3.20 2.24 -22.29
N ASN A 252 -3.21 3.00 -21.20
CA ASN A 252 -3.61 4.41 -21.18
C ASN A 252 -2.79 5.24 -20.18
N GLY A 253 -1.70 4.70 -19.64
CA GLY A 253 -0.91 5.33 -18.59
C GLY A 253 -1.49 5.20 -17.19
N PHE A 254 -2.58 4.45 -16.99
CA PHE A 254 -3.09 4.10 -15.67
C PHE A 254 -2.88 2.61 -15.40
N GLN A 255 -2.51 2.26 -14.18
CA GLN A 255 -2.37 0.86 -13.78
C GLN A 255 -3.71 0.14 -13.96
N ASN A 256 -3.77 -0.84 -14.86
CA ASN A 256 -4.96 -1.63 -15.18
C ASN A 256 -4.63 -3.13 -15.12
N PRO A 257 -5.61 -4.02 -14.89
CA PRO A 257 -5.36 -5.46 -14.75
C PRO A 257 -5.14 -6.17 -16.09
N PHE A 258 -4.14 -7.06 -16.13
CA PHE A 258 -3.77 -7.88 -17.29
C PHE A 258 -3.64 -9.36 -16.93
N ILE A 259 -3.87 -10.22 -17.93
CA ILE A 259 -3.75 -11.67 -17.82
C ILE A 259 -2.69 -12.14 -18.81
N TYR A 260 -1.72 -12.91 -18.32
CA TYR A 260 -0.76 -13.64 -19.14
C TYR A 260 -1.01 -15.15 -19.07
N SER A 261 -0.97 -15.81 -20.24
CA SER A 261 -1.12 -17.26 -20.36
C SER A 261 0.19 -17.89 -20.80
N THR A 262 0.75 -18.79 -19.99
CA THR A 262 1.95 -19.55 -20.36
C THR A 262 1.68 -20.57 -21.46
N THR A 263 0.41 -20.95 -21.67
CA THR A 263 0.02 -21.89 -22.72
C THR A 263 0.10 -21.25 -24.11
N THR A 264 -0.28 -19.96 -24.21
CA THR A 264 -0.24 -19.21 -25.46
C THR A 264 1.01 -18.34 -25.60
N GLY A 265 1.70 -18.06 -24.49
CA GLY A 265 2.85 -17.16 -24.46
C GLY A 265 2.46 -15.70 -24.70
N SER A 266 1.24 -15.31 -24.31
CA SER A 266 0.68 -13.99 -24.63
C SER A 266 -0.06 -13.36 -23.46
N ALA A 267 0.01 -12.02 -23.39
CA ALA A 267 -0.76 -11.20 -22.49
C ALA A 267 -2.02 -10.64 -23.16
N ARG A 268 -3.03 -10.32 -22.36
CA ARG A 268 -4.22 -9.57 -22.74
C ARG A 268 -4.70 -8.69 -21.58
N PRO A 269 -5.42 -7.58 -21.84
CA PRO A 269 -6.17 -6.89 -20.81
C PRO A 269 -7.20 -7.81 -20.14
N ALA A 270 -7.46 -7.58 -18.86
CA ALA A 270 -8.62 -8.16 -18.16
C ALA A 270 -9.90 -7.34 -18.40
N LEU A 271 -9.77 -6.06 -18.72
CA LEU A 271 -10.89 -5.18 -19.01
C LEU A 271 -11.20 -5.13 -20.52
N ALA A 272 -12.46 -4.90 -20.88
CA ALA A 272 -12.85 -4.67 -22.27
C ALA A 272 -12.30 -3.35 -22.81
N ASN A 273 -12.29 -2.31 -21.96
CA ASN A 273 -11.67 -1.01 -22.21
C ASN A 273 -10.83 -0.64 -20.98
N PRO A 274 -9.69 0.03 -21.16
CA PRO A 274 -8.94 0.56 -20.03
C PRO A 274 -9.76 1.63 -19.30
N ILE A 275 -9.51 1.78 -18.00
CA ILE A 275 -10.14 2.77 -17.14
C ILE A 275 -9.09 3.77 -16.69
N ASP A 276 -9.42 5.05 -16.75
CA ASP A 276 -8.53 6.17 -16.37
C ASP A 276 -8.47 6.33 -14.83
N GLN A 277 -8.11 5.24 -14.15
CA GLN A 277 -7.93 5.13 -12.71
C GLN A 277 -6.82 4.12 -12.42
N ASP A 278 -5.97 4.41 -11.44
CA ASP A 278 -4.89 3.50 -11.06
C ASP A 278 -5.42 2.37 -10.17
N PHE A 279 -5.30 1.13 -10.66
CA PHE A 279 -5.60 -0.12 -9.94
C PHE A 279 -4.42 -0.58 -9.08
N ALA A 280 -3.44 0.28 -8.83
CA ALA A 280 -2.27 0.00 -8.01
C ALA A 280 -1.65 1.30 -7.49
N GLU A 281 -1.05 1.25 -6.30
CA GLU A 281 -0.22 2.33 -5.77
C GLU A 281 1.22 2.24 -6.30
N PRO A 282 1.96 3.37 -6.32
CA PRO A 282 3.42 3.34 -6.52
C PRO A 282 4.08 2.38 -5.54
N ALA A 283 4.78 1.37 -6.05
CA ALA A 283 5.34 0.26 -5.26
C ALA A 283 6.59 0.66 -4.45
N TRP A 284 6.46 1.61 -3.53
CA TRP A 284 7.50 1.98 -2.56
C TRP A 284 7.73 0.91 -1.48
N PHE A 285 6.64 0.25 -1.08
CA PHE A 285 6.63 -0.80 -0.08
C PHE A 285 6.26 -2.13 -0.73
N PHE A 286 6.77 -3.24 -0.18
CA PHE A 286 6.30 -4.56 -0.60
C PHE A 286 4.96 -4.91 0.03
N GLY A 287 4.19 -5.78 -0.63
CA GLY A 287 2.98 -6.37 -0.07
C GLY A 287 1.68 -5.60 -0.30
N LEU A 288 1.73 -4.40 -0.89
CA LEU A 288 0.58 -3.53 -1.19
C LEU A 288 -0.30 -4.02 -2.35
N TYR A 289 -0.60 -5.32 -2.41
CA TYR A 289 -1.42 -5.91 -3.46
C TYR A 289 -2.78 -5.21 -3.52
N PRO A 290 -3.15 -4.65 -4.68
CA PRO A 290 -4.37 -3.86 -4.83
C PRO A 290 -5.60 -4.71 -5.18
N TYR A 291 -5.46 -6.04 -5.11
CA TYR A 291 -6.52 -6.96 -5.46
C TYR A 291 -6.46 -8.28 -4.68
N ALA A 292 -7.62 -8.94 -4.60
CA ALA A 292 -7.74 -10.33 -4.15
C ALA A 292 -8.44 -11.18 -5.22
N LEU A 293 -7.97 -12.42 -5.40
CA LEU A 293 -8.68 -13.40 -6.21
C LEU A 293 -9.97 -13.85 -5.50
N LEU A 294 -11.02 -14.10 -6.28
CA LEU A 294 -12.31 -14.55 -5.80
C LEU A 294 -12.66 -15.91 -6.39
N GLY A 295 -13.33 -16.76 -5.61
CA GLY A 295 -13.74 -18.07 -6.08
C GLY A 295 -12.53 -18.93 -6.48
N ASP A 296 -12.62 -19.54 -7.65
CA ASP A 296 -11.54 -20.30 -8.29
C ASP A 296 -10.58 -19.42 -9.11
N GLY A 297 -10.60 -18.11 -8.90
CA GLY A 297 -9.84 -17.14 -9.67
C GLY A 297 -10.51 -16.71 -10.98
N SER A 298 -11.80 -17.05 -11.17
CA SER A 298 -12.60 -16.51 -12.26
C SER A 298 -12.87 -15.01 -12.14
N TYR A 299 -12.85 -14.47 -10.92
CA TYR A 299 -13.01 -13.04 -10.66
C TYR A 299 -11.90 -12.51 -9.75
N GLY A 300 -11.68 -11.20 -9.78
CA GLY A 300 -10.85 -10.50 -8.80
C GLY A 300 -11.56 -9.25 -8.27
N ALA A 301 -11.39 -8.98 -6.98
CA ALA A 301 -11.79 -7.73 -6.35
C ALA A 301 -10.58 -6.78 -6.38
N PHE A 302 -10.72 -5.61 -7.01
CA PHE A 302 -9.65 -4.63 -7.19
C PHE A 302 -10.01 -3.28 -6.58
N THR A 303 -9.09 -2.69 -5.85
CA THR A 303 -9.16 -1.27 -5.50
C THR A 303 -8.60 -0.43 -6.63
N ALA A 304 -9.26 0.68 -6.94
CA ALA A 304 -8.74 1.71 -7.82
C ALA A 304 -8.83 3.09 -7.15
N PHE A 305 -8.03 4.07 -7.59
CA PHE A 305 -8.09 5.43 -7.05
C PHE A 305 -9.06 6.34 -7.79
N GLN A 306 -9.85 7.06 -7.01
CA GLN A 306 -10.70 8.15 -7.47
C GLN A 306 -10.75 9.24 -6.38
N ASP A 307 -10.40 10.48 -6.75
CA ASP A 307 -10.48 11.65 -5.87
C ASP A 307 -9.76 11.49 -4.51
N GLY A 308 -8.60 10.82 -4.51
CA GLY A 308 -7.82 10.56 -3.28
C GLY A 308 -8.47 9.53 -2.34
N ARG A 309 -9.31 8.66 -2.89
CA ARG A 309 -9.97 7.53 -2.20
C ARG A 309 -9.88 6.26 -3.02
N ASN A 310 -9.99 5.11 -2.36
CA ASN A 310 -10.28 3.87 -3.05
C ASN A 310 -11.76 3.72 -3.40
N ILE A 311 -11.99 3.13 -4.57
CA ILE A 311 -13.25 2.50 -4.98
C ILE A 311 -12.98 1.03 -5.26
N LEU A 312 -14.03 0.20 -5.28
CA LEU A 312 -13.90 -1.24 -5.45
C LEU A 312 -14.59 -1.72 -6.74
N TYR A 313 -13.84 -2.45 -7.55
CA TYR A 313 -14.34 -3.15 -8.73
C TYR A 313 -14.27 -4.67 -8.56
N VAL A 314 -15.22 -5.38 -9.16
CA VAL A 314 -15.10 -6.81 -9.42
C VAL A 314 -14.89 -7.01 -10.92
N VAL A 315 -13.80 -7.70 -11.28
CA VAL A 315 -13.38 -7.94 -12.67
C VAL A 315 -13.53 -9.43 -12.99
N ASP A 316 -14.14 -9.76 -14.12
CA ASP A 316 -14.10 -11.11 -14.69
C ASP A 316 -12.72 -11.36 -15.31
N LEU A 317 -11.98 -12.32 -14.77
CA LEU A 317 -10.62 -12.61 -15.20
C LEU A 317 -10.58 -13.64 -16.34
N THR A 318 -11.71 -14.27 -16.67
CA THR A 318 -11.81 -15.31 -17.71
C THR A 318 -11.83 -14.74 -19.11
N LYS A 319 -12.29 -13.49 -19.27
CA LYS A 319 -12.42 -12.79 -20.56
C LYS A 319 -12.33 -11.27 -20.35
N PRO A 320 -11.96 -10.49 -21.38
CA PRO A 320 -12.13 -9.05 -21.34
C PRO A 320 -13.61 -8.67 -21.16
N SER A 321 -13.93 -7.93 -20.09
CA SER A 321 -15.27 -7.39 -19.85
C SER A 321 -15.21 -6.05 -19.13
N ASP A 322 -16.33 -5.33 -19.12
CA ASP A 322 -16.48 -4.18 -18.22
C ASP A 322 -16.51 -4.69 -16.77
N PRO A 323 -15.87 -3.99 -15.82
CA PRO A 323 -15.91 -4.39 -14.42
C PRO A 323 -17.23 -3.97 -13.76
N VAL A 324 -17.57 -4.66 -12.67
CA VAL A 324 -18.71 -4.28 -11.82
C VAL A 324 -18.21 -3.34 -10.73
N LEU A 325 -18.63 -2.08 -10.75
CA LEU A 325 -18.41 -1.13 -9.66
C LEU A 325 -19.26 -1.55 -8.45
N ILE A 326 -18.62 -1.72 -7.30
CA ILE A 326 -19.31 -2.01 -6.05
C ILE A 326 -19.79 -0.68 -5.44
N PRO A 327 -21.12 -0.47 -5.32
CA PRO A 327 -21.64 0.76 -4.75
C PRO A 327 -21.30 0.87 -3.26
N ASP A 328 -21.26 2.10 -2.76
CA ASP A 328 -21.11 2.41 -1.34
C ASP A 328 -19.88 1.80 -0.66
N PHE A 329 -18.73 1.75 -1.36
CA PHE A 329 -17.45 1.39 -0.74
C PHE A 329 -17.01 2.49 0.24
N PRO A 330 -17.06 2.28 1.57
CA PRO A 330 -16.94 3.38 2.53
C PRO A 330 -15.48 3.75 2.84
N PHE A 331 -14.53 2.90 2.45
CA PHE A 331 -13.13 3.02 2.83
C PHE A 331 -12.41 4.00 1.91
N VAL A 332 -11.63 4.91 2.50
CA VAL A 332 -10.80 5.86 1.74
C VAL A 332 -9.50 5.23 1.26
N VAL A 333 -8.99 4.28 2.02
CA VAL A 333 -7.78 3.52 1.74
C VAL A 333 -8.11 2.09 2.08
N ALA A 334 -7.85 1.18 1.15
CA ALA A 334 -8.00 -0.26 1.29
C ALA A 334 -6.78 -0.90 0.63
N GLN A 335 -5.95 -1.54 1.44
CA GLN A 335 -4.65 -2.09 1.06
C GLN A 335 -4.53 -3.54 1.51
N HIS A 336 -3.50 -4.23 1.04
CA HIS A 336 -3.19 -5.61 1.43
C HIS A 336 -4.37 -6.57 1.16
N LEU A 337 -5.01 -6.46 0.00
CA LEU A 337 -6.14 -7.33 -0.32
C LEU A 337 -5.65 -8.78 -0.44
N LYS A 338 -6.23 -9.69 0.36
CA LYS A 338 -5.90 -11.13 0.34
C LYS A 338 -7.17 -11.97 0.31
N GLN A 339 -7.21 -12.97 -0.58
CA GLN A 339 -8.28 -13.95 -0.57
C GLN A 339 -8.34 -14.66 0.79
N SER A 340 -9.54 -14.81 1.35
CA SER A 340 -9.76 -15.53 2.59
C SER A 340 -10.60 -16.77 2.30
N GLY A 341 -10.03 -17.97 2.45
CA GLY A 341 -10.75 -19.23 2.23
C GLY A 341 -10.73 -19.75 0.78
N PRO A 342 -10.65 -21.07 0.58
CA PRO A 342 -10.65 -21.67 -0.75
C PRO A 342 -12.01 -21.48 -1.43
N LYS A 343 -12.01 -20.95 -2.66
CA LYS A 343 -13.23 -20.73 -3.47
C LYS A 343 -14.24 -19.74 -2.88
N ALA A 344 -13.79 -18.89 -1.96
CA ALA A 344 -14.67 -17.92 -1.33
C ALA A 344 -14.79 -16.63 -2.17
N THR A 345 -15.95 -15.98 -2.06
CA THR A 345 -16.15 -14.57 -2.47
C THR A 345 -15.75 -13.60 -1.35
N THR A 346 -14.81 -14.03 -0.50
CA THR A 346 -14.37 -13.30 0.68
C THR A 346 -12.90 -12.96 0.60
N PHE A 347 -12.57 -11.75 1.02
CA PHE A 347 -11.19 -11.28 1.12
C PHE A 347 -11.01 -10.39 2.34
N VAL A 348 -9.80 -10.36 2.86
CA VAL A 348 -9.40 -9.47 3.95
C VAL A 348 -8.53 -8.35 3.42
N PHE A 349 -8.54 -7.22 4.11
CA PHE A 349 -7.77 -6.03 3.76
C PHE A 349 -7.61 -5.13 4.98
N THR A 350 -6.58 -4.28 4.97
CA THR A 350 -6.45 -3.17 5.91
C THR A 350 -7.18 -1.98 5.33
N ALA A 351 -7.92 -1.23 6.15
CA ALA A 351 -8.67 -0.09 5.66
C ALA A 351 -8.64 1.11 6.59
N SER A 352 -8.80 2.29 6.01
CA SER A 352 -9.05 3.56 6.70
C SER A 352 -10.37 4.17 6.25
N LEU A 353 -11.01 4.94 7.13
CA LEU A 353 -12.20 5.75 6.84
C LEU A 353 -11.89 7.23 7.09
N ASN A 354 -12.78 8.11 6.65
CA ASN A 354 -12.62 9.57 6.82
C ASN A 354 -13.18 10.09 8.15
N ASP A 355 -13.99 9.31 8.86
CA ASP A 355 -14.74 9.76 10.04
C ASP A 355 -14.63 8.85 11.27
N GLN A 356 -13.96 7.72 11.15
CA GLN A 356 -13.72 6.79 12.25
C GLN A 356 -12.43 6.00 12.03
N PRO A 357 -11.85 5.42 13.11
CA PRO A 357 -10.71 4.54 12.99
C PRO A 357 -10.95 3.37 12.05
N GLY A 358 -9.91 3.06 11.29
CA GLY A 358 -9.84 1.93 10.39
C GLY A 358 -9.70 0.58 11.09
N GLY A 359 -9.24 -0.41 10.33
CA GLY A 359 -9.16 -1.78 10.83
C GLY A 359 -8.68 -2.80 9.81
N VAL A 360 -8.55 -4.03 10.28
CA VAL A 360 -8.54 -5.22 9.44
C VAL A 360 -9.99 -5.64 9.23
N LEU A 361 -10.41 -5.71 7.97
CA LEU A 361 -11.77 -6.05 7.59
C LEU A 361 -11.83 -7.34 6.79
N LEU A 362 -12.94 -8.05 6.94
CA LEU A 362 -13.39 -9.11 6.05
C LEU A 362 -14.51 -8.55 5.18
N CYS A 363 -14.32 -8.57 3.86
CA CYS A 363 -15.40 -8.35 2.90
C CYS A 363 -15.95 -9.70 2.43
N THR A 364 -17.28 -9.82 2.39
CA THR A 364 -17.96 -10.91 1.68
C THR A 364 -18.79 -10.32 0.56
N LEU A 365 -18.55 -10.77 -0.67
CA LEU A 365 -19.34 -10.37 -1.83
C LEU A 365 -20.45 -11.39 -2.08
N GLY A 366 -21.65 -10.89 -2.36
CA GLY A 366 -22.77 -11.68 -2.84
C GLY A 366 -22.53 -12.27 -4.24
N ALA A 367 -23.55 -12.94 -4.77
CA ALA A 367 -23.46 -13.52 -6.11
C ALA A 367 -23.47 -12.45 -7.22
N ALA A 368 -22.94 -12.83 -8.39
CA ALA A 368 -23.09 -12.06 -9.62
C ALA A 368 -24.59 -11.86 -9.96
N PRO A 369 -24.96 -10.76 -10.64
CA PRO A 369 -24.08 -9.75 -11.20
C PRO A 369 -23.76 -8.58 -10.26
N SER A 370 -24.45 -8.46 -9.12
CA SER A 370 -24.33 -7.26 -8.27
C SER A 370 -23.19 -7.32 -7.25
N PHE A 371 -22.76 -8.51 -6.84
CA PHE A 371 -21.69 -8.69 -5.85
C PHE A 371 -21.88 -7.86 -4.57
N ALA A 372 -23.12 -7.74 -4.09
CA ALA A 372 -23.46 -6.89 -2.95
C ALA A 372 -22.52 -7.16 -1.75
N PRO A 373 -21.83 -6.15 -1.21
CA PRO A 373 -20.80 -6.36 -0.19
C PRO A 373 -21.39 -6.40 1.22
N THR A 374 -20.80 -7.21 2.09
CA THR A 374 -20.87 -7.04 3.54
C THR A 374 -19.45 -6.86 4.09
N TYR A 375 -19.33 -6.04 5.14
CA TYR A 375 -18.05 -5.75 5.78
C TYR A 375 -18.11 -6.08 7.27
N GLU A 376 -17.15 -6.85 7.75
CA GLU A 376 -16.97 -7.20 9.16
C GLU A 376 -15.60 -6.71 9.64
N TYR A 377 -15.57 -6.07 10.81
CA TYR A 377 -14.29 -5.74 11.46
C TYR A 377 -13.75 -6.98 12.16
N LEU A 378 -12.58 -7.45 11.71
CA LEU A 378 -11.83 -8.47 12.43
C LEU A 378 -10.99 -7.85 13.55
N LYS A 379 -10.44 -6.65 13.31
CA LYS A 379 -9.70 -5.85 14.29
C LYS A 379 -9.89 -4.36 13.98
N ARG A 380 -10.09 -3.54 15.02
CA ARG A 380 -10.12 -2.07 14.89
C ARG A 380 -8.77 -1.48 15.26
N SER A 381 -8.36 -0.40 14.61
CA SER A 381 -7.11 0.28 14.95
C SER A 381 -7.18 1.00 16.30
N ALA A 382 -8.35 1.54 16.64
CA ALA A 382 -8.62 2.20 17.90
C ALA A 382 -10.13 2.28 18.17
N ALA A 383 -10.51 2.60 19.40
CA ALA A 383 -11.84 3.14 19.68
C ALA A 383 -11.97 4.56 19.08
N GLN A 384 -13.20 5.03 18.86
CA GLN A 384 -13.44 6.38 18.34
C GLN A 384 -12.79 7.42 19.28
N PRO A 385 -11.76 8.16 18.82
CA PRO A 385 -10.98 9.02 19.69
C PRO A 385 -11.65 10.37 19.96
N VAL A 386 -12.54 10.81 19.05
CA VAL A 386 -13.20 12.12 19.08
C VAL A 386 -14.64 12.02 18.57
N SER A 387 -15.54 12.86 19.09
CA SER A 387 -16.92 12.95 18.58
C SER A 387 -16.96 13.37 17.11
N ASN A 388 -17.87 12.79 16.33
CA ASN A 388 -18.07 13.10 14.90
C ASN A 388 -18.45 14.57 14.66
N GLU A 389 -18.92 15.29 15.69
CA GLU A 389 -19.19 16.73 15.64
C GLU A 389 -17.92 17.57 15.45
N TYR A 390 -16.75 17.04 15.80
CA TYR A 390 -15.44 17.69 15.59
C TYR A 390 -14.72 17.23 14.32
N ILE A 391 -15.27 16.23 13.62
CA ILE A 391 -14.63 15.67 12.43
C ILE A 391 -15.03 16.47 11.20
N SER A 392 -14.09 17.26 10.68
CA SER A 392 -14.29 18.01 9.43
C SER A 392 -14.35 17.05 8.24
N PRO A 393 -15.43 17.04 7.44
CA PRO A 393 -15.50 16.18 6.28
C PRO A 393 -14.56 16.68 5.17
N PRO A 394 -13.92 15.77 4.42
CA PRO A 394 -13.10 16.13 3.26
C PRO A 394 -13.96 16.76 2.16
N GLN A 395 -13.45 17.82 1.53
CA GLN A 395 -14.06 18.46 0.36
C GLN A 395 -13.06 18.40 -0.81
N PRO A 396 -13.18 17.43 -1.73
CA PRO A 396 -12.28 17.33 -2.87
C PRO A 396 -12.56 18.45 -3.88
N PHE A 397 -11.49 19.00 -4.44
CA PHE A 397 -11.51 20.01 -5.49
C PHE A 397 -10.61 19.60 -6.65
N THR A 398 -11.11 19.82 -7.86
CA THR A 398 -10.32 19.88 -9.08
C THR A 398 -10.15 21.35 -9.43
N LEU A 399 -8.97 21.88 -9.13
CA LEU A 399 -8.62 23.27 -9.37
C LEU A 399 -8.03 23.40 -10.77
N CYS A 400 -8.48 24.41 -11.51
CA CYS A 400 -7.91 24.76 -12.80
C CYS A 400 -7.54 26.23 -12.72
N LYS A 401 -6.29 26.56 -13.02
CA LYS A 401 -5.90 27.96 -13.24
C LYS A 401 -6.32 28.33 -14.67
N ASP A 402 -6.98 29.46 -14.83
CA ASP A 402 -7.43 29.92 -16.15
C ASP A 402 -6.25 29.99 -17.13
N GLY A 403 -6.35 29.24 -18.22
CA GLY A 403 -5.33 29.19 -19.27
C GLY A 403 -4.11 28.33 -18.96
N ASP A 404 -4.10 27.50 -17.90
CA ASP A 404 -3.01 26.56 -17.64
C ASP A 404 -3.02 25.41 -18.66
N PRO A 405 -2.01 25.31 -19.55
CA PRO A 405 -1.91 24.20 -20.51
C PRO A 405 -1.66 22.85 -19.84
N ASN A 406 -1.35 22.82 -18.53
CA ASN A 406 -0.91 21.62 -17.83
C ASN A 406 -2.05 20.83 -17.15
N GLY A 407 -3.30 21.26 -17.24
CA GLY A 407 -4.46 20.50 -16.75
C GLY A 407 -4.77 20.70 -15.25
N PRO A 408 -5.60 19.83 -14.64
CA PRO A 408 -6.13 20.07 -13.30
C PRO A 408 -5.07 19.91 -12.19
N LEU A 409 -5.28 20.60 -11.07
CA LEU A 409 -4.62 20.40 -9.78
C LEU A 409 -5.62 19.81 -8.77
N TYR A 410 -5.26 18.73 -8.10
CA TYR A 410 -6.16 18.05 -7.18
C TYR A 410 -5.86 18.44 -5.73
N ALA A 411 -6.89 18.81 -4.98
CA ALA A 411 -6.74 19.19 -3.59
C ALA A 411 -7.93 18.72 -2.75
N THR A 412 -7.72 18.51 -1.45
CA THR A 412 -8.79 18.23 -0.49
C THR A 412 -8.77 19.28 0.61
N LEU A 413 -9.86 20.04 0.72
CA LEU A 413 -10.03 21.06 1.75
C LEU A 413 -10.84 20.51 2.92
N TYR A 414 -10.40 20.83 4.13
CA TYR A 414 -11.11 20.57 5.37
C TYR A 414 -11.34 21.91 6.06
N LEU A 415 -12.60 22.36 6.09
CA LEU A 415 -12.96 23.61 6.75
C LEU A 415 -12.98 23.44 8.27
N PRO A 416 -12.86 24.53 9.05
CA PRO A 416 -13.00 24.46 10.49
C PRO A 416 -14.34 23.86 10.92
N LYS A 417 -14.33 23.00 11.94
CA LYS A 417 -15.55 22.36 12.46
C LYS A 417 -15.47 22.20 13.98
N ASN A 418 -16.38 22.87 14.68
CA ASN A 418 -16.51 22.82 16.12
C ASN A 418 -18.00 23.09 16.47
N PRO A 419 -18.66 22.25 17.29
CA PRO A 419 -20.08 22.43 17.62
C PRO A 419 -20.33 23.69 18.47
N ASP A 420 -19.32 24.17 19.20
CA ASP A 420 -19.44 25.28 20.15
C ASP A 420 -19.01 26.63 19.56
N PHE A 421 -18.29 26.64 18.43
CA PHE A 421 -17.68 27.85 17.88
C PHE A 421 -17.91 28.01 16.36
N GLN A 422 -17.99 29.28 15.94
CA GLN A 422 -17.98 29.68 14.53
C GLN A 422 -17.20 31.00 14.37
N GLY A 423 -16.77 31.30 13.15
CA GLY A 423 -15.98 32.49 12.84
C GLY A 423 -16.72 33.82 13.06
N LEU A 424 -15.96 34.91 13.16
CA LEU A 424 -16.53 36.26 13.12
C LEU A 424 -17.13 36.56 11.74
N ASP A 425 -18.12 37.44 11.68
CA ASP A 425 -18.75 37.82 10.42
C ASP A 425 -17.73 38.46 9.46
N GLY A 426 -17.69 37.96 8.23
CA GLY A 426 -16.75 38.41 7.19
C GLY A 426 -15.31 37.90 7.35
N GLU A 427 -15.00 37.13 8.40
CA GLU A 427 -13.69 36.50 8.56
C GLU A 427 -13.63 35.17 7.78
N LYS A 428 -12.46 34.82 7.24
CA LYS A 428 -12.15 33.51 6.66
C LYS A 428 -11.06 32.81 7.46
N PRO A 429 -11.06 31.48 7.55
CA PRO A 429 -10.10 30.78 8.38
C PRO A 429 -8.68 30.85 7.82
N PRO A 430 -7.64 30.98 8.68
CA PRO A 430 -6.26 30.72 8.28
C PRO A 430 -6.13 29.28 7.78
N CYS A 431 -5.26 29.06 6.80
CA CYS A 431 -5.13 27.77 6.13
C CYS A 431 -3.77 27.11 6.41
N ILE A 432 -3.79 25.81 6.69
CA ILE A 432 -2.57 24.99 6.72
C ILE A 432 -2.54 24.18 5.42
N THR A 433 -1.65 24.57 4.51
CA THR A 433 -1.35 23.84 3.29
C THR A 433 -0.38 22.71 3.62
N HIS A 434 -0.83 21.49 3.43
CA HIS A 434 -0.07 20.27 3.69
C HIS A 434 0.42 19.64 2.38
N VAL A 435 1.72 19.35 2.37
CA VAL A 435 2.44 18.73 1.27
C VAL A 435 2.84 17.30 1.68
N HIS A 436 2.35 16.30 0.95
CA HIS A 436 2.69 14.90 1.24
C HIS A 436 4.13 14.55 0.80
N GLY A 437 4.69 13.50 1.41
CA GLY A 437 5.97 12.91 1.00
C GLY A 437 5.88 12.08 -0.29
N GLY A 438 7.00 11.53 -0.75
CA GLY A 438 7.08 10.74 -1.99
C GLY A 438 8.27 11.17 -2.84
N PRO A 439 8.14 12.19 -3.73
CA PRO A 439 6.93 12.97 -4.02
C PRO A 439 5.88 12.19 -4.85
N THR A 440 6.24 11.04 -5.42
CA THR A 440 5.29 10.15 -6.13
C THR A 440 4.49 9.31 -5.14
N SER A 441 3.53 9.96 -4.49
CA SER A 441 2.52 9.38 -3.59
C SER A 441 1.27 10.27 -3.65
N MET A 442 0.36 10.18 -2.69
CA MET A 442 -0.77 11.11 -2.59
C MET A 442 -1.20 11.30 -1.14
N THR A 443 -1.84 12.42 -0.86
CA THR A 443 -2.72 12.53 0.29
C THR A 443 -4.01 11.76 0.06
N THR A 444 -4.55 11.19 1.13
CA THR A 444 -5.84 10.49 1.10
C THR A 444 -6.84 11.19 2.01
N GLN A 445 -8.11 10.85 1.82
CA GLN A 445 -9.18 11.39 2.65
C GLN A 445 -9.30 10.73 4.04
N ALA A 446 -8.30 9.96 4.47
CA ALA A 446 -8.31 9.25 5.76
C ALA A 446 -8.43 10.19 6.96
N LEU A 447 -9.08 9.70 8.01
CA LEU A 447 -9.16 10.36 9.30
C LEU A 447 -7.74 10.62 9.82
N SER A 448 -7.42 11.88 10.05
CA SER A 448 -6.17 12.29 10.67
C SER A 448 -6.48 13.18 11.86
N LEU A 449 -6.12 12.70 13.05
CA LEU A 449 -6.31 13.48 14.28
C LEU A 449 -5.49 14.76 14.28
N GLN A 450 -4.38 14.79 13.53
CA GLN A 450 -3.64 16.02 13.28
C GLN A 450 -4.48 17.03 12.49
N LYS A 451 -5.13 16.61 11.39
CA LYS A 451 -6.06 17.50 10.66
C LYS A 451 -7.17 17.99 11.59
N MET A 452 -7.79 17.07 12.35
CA MET A 452 -8.88 17.40 13.28
C MET A 452 -8.45 18.32 14.43
N PHE A 453 -7.21 18.20 14.89
CA PHE A 453 -6.63 19.08 15.92
C PHE A 453 -6.64 20.55 15.47
N PHE A 454 -6.32 20.81 14.20
CA PHE A 454 -6.33 22.16 13.63
C PHE A 454 -7.75 22.60 13.22
N THR A 455 -8.54 21.75 12.57
CA THR A 455 -9.90 22.11 12.13
C THR A 455 -10.85 22.40 13.28
N SER A 456 -10.71 21.69 14.40
CA SER A 456 -11.49 21.97 15.60
C SER A 456 -11.12 23.28 16.31
N ARG A 457 -9.98 23.88 15.95
CA ARG A 457 -9.47 25.13 16.53
C ARG A 457 -9.70 26.36 15.65
N GLY A 458 -10.37 26.20 14.51
CA GLY A 458 -10.64 27.31 13.61
C GLY A 458 -9.68 27.41 12.41
N PHE A 459 -8.76 26.48 12.22
CA PHE A 459 -7.89 26.47 11.02
C PHE A 459 -8.53 25.64 9.91
N ALA A 460 -8.43 26.10 8.66
CA ALA A 460 -8.64 25.22 7.52
C ALA A 460 -7.39 24.35 7.32
N TRP A 461 -7.57 23.17 6.76
CA TRP A 461 -6.48 22.29 6.33
C TRP A 461 -6.66 21.98 4.85
N LEU A 462 -5.61 22.14 4.07
CA LEU A 462 -5.62 21.92 2.63
C LEU A 462 -4.55 20.90 2.29
N ASP A 463 -4.97 19.69 1.92
CA ASP A 463 -4.03 18.74 1.33
C ASP A 463 -3.95 18.98 -0.18
N VAL A 464 -2.73 19.09 -0.71
CA VAL A 464 -2.48 19.29 -2.14
C VAL A 464 -1.84 18.03 -2.72
N ASN A 465 -2.52 17.41 -3.68
CA ASN A 465 -1.93 16.41 -4.56
C ASN A 465 -1.34 17.15 -5.76
N TYR A 466 -0.16 17.71 -5.55
CA TYR A 466 0.58 18.50 -6.53
C TYR A 466 1.01 17.65 -7.73
N ARG A 467 1.35 18.27 -8.85
CA ARG A 467 1.90 17.58 -10.04
C ARG A 467 3.04 16.66 -9.60
N GLY A 468 3.02 15.40 -10.05
CA GLY A 468 3.89 14.35 -9.53
C GLY A 468 3.21 13.35 -8.60
N SER A 469 2.05 13.70 -8.05
CA SER A 469 1.27 12.80 -7.19
C SER A 469 0.77 11.57 -7.96
N SER A 470 0.60 10.46 -7.27
CA SER A 470 0.01 9.23 -7.80
C SER A 470 -1.52 9.22 -7.72
N GLY A 471 -2.16 8.22 -8.36
CA GLY A 471 -3.61 8.05 -8.37
C GLY A 471 -4.34 8.81 -9.48
N TYR A 472 -3.58 9.51 -10.33
CA TYR A 472 -4.07 10.31 -11.46
C TYR A 472 -3.38 9.91 -12.78
N GLY A 473 -2.80 8.70 -12.83
CA GLY A 473 -2.11 8.16 -13.98
C GLY A 473 -0.70 8.72 -14.18
N ARG A 474 0.08 7.99 -14.98
CA ARG A 474 1.47 8.28 -15.34
C ARG A 474 1.67 9.70 -15.87
N ALA A 475 0.76 10.16 -16.73
CA ALA A 475 0.84 11.50 -17.31
C ALA A 475 0.74 12.62 -16.25
N TYR A 476 0.19 12.36 -15.07
CA TYR A 476 0.19 13.31 -13.95
C TYR A 476 1.48 13.21 -13.12
N ILE A 477 1.98 11.99 -12.89
CA ILE A 477 3.25 11.71 -12.21
C ILE A 477 4.42 12.37 -12.97
N GLU A 478 4.46 12.22 -14.29
CA GLU A 478 5.55 12.74 -15.13
C GLU A 478 5.58 14.28 -15.20
N ARG A 479 4.55 14.99 -14.74
CA ARG A 479 4.53 16.47 -14.72
C ARG A 479 5.56 17.05 -13.75
N LEU A 480 6.01 16.30 -12.76
CA LEU A 480 7.07 16.75 -11.84
C LEU A 480 8.47 16.40 -12.33
N ALA A 481 8.61 15.56 -13.37
CA ALA A 481 9.90 15.09 -13.85
C ALA A 481 10.82 16.27 -14.19
N GLY A 482 12.00 16.30 -13.56
CA GLY A 482 12.99 17.38 -13.73
C GLY A 482 12.62 18.74 -13.13
N ASN A 483 11.50 18.84 -12.40
CA ASN A 483 10.94 20.12 -11.92
C ASN A 483 10.61 20.14 -10.41
N TRP A 484 11.15 19.19 -9.65
CA TRP A 484 10.94 19.11 -8.20
C TRP A 484 11.62 20.29 -7.45
N GLY A 485 10.91 20.91 -6.51
CA GLY A 485 11.25 22.17 -5.85
C GLY A 485 10.78 23.41 -6.60
N ILE A 486 10.06 23.24 -7.72
CA ILE A 486 9.54 24.34 -8.55
C ILE A 486 8.04 24.19 -8.74
N LEU A 487 7.59 23.10 -9.38
CA LEU A 487 6.18 22.94 -9.75
C LEU A 487 5.31 22.50 -8.58
N ASP A 488 5.84 21.69 -7.68
CA ASP A 488 5.23 21.34 -6.39
C ASP A 488 5.01 22.57 -5.51
N ASN A 489 6.00 23.49 -5.45
CA ASN A 489 5.86 24.77 -4.76
C ASN A 489 4.76 25.64 -5.39
N GLN A 490 4.80 25.77 -6.73
CA GLN A 490 3.81 26.55 -7.47
C GLN A 490 2.40 26.01 -7.28
N ASP A 491 2.21 24.69 -7.27
CA ASP A 491 0.91 24.05 -7.08
C ASP A 491 0.36 24.32 -5.68
N CYS A 492 1.21 24.28 -4.66
CA CYS A 492 0.79 24.58 -3.29
C CYS A 492 0.35 26.05 -3.13
N GLU A 493 1.08 26.99 -3.75
CA GLU A 493 0.72 28.41 -3.79
C GLU A 493 -0.58 28.65 -4.59
N ASP A 494 -0.71 28.02 -5.75
CA ASP A 494 -1.90 28.15 -6.60
C ASP A 494 -3.14 27.57 -5.91
N ALA A 495 -3.03 26.42 -5.25
CA ALA A 495 -4.15 25.81 -4.54
C ALA A 495 -4.72 26.73 -3.45
N VAL A 496 -3.86 27.31 -2.60
CA VAL A 496 -4.31 28.20 -1.52
C VAL A 496 -4.84 29.52 -2.06
N THR A 497 -4.22 30.05 -3.13
CA THR A 497 -4.65 31.31 -3.76
C THR A 497 -6.00 31.16 -4.45
N ILE A 498 -6.22 30.10 -5.22
CA ILE A 498 -7.52 29.84 -5.88
C ILE A 498 -8.63 29.66 -4.84
N LEU A 499 -8.38 28.86 -3.80
CA LEU A 499 -9.38 28.61 -2.75
C LEU A 499 -9.65 29.85 -1.88
N GLY A 500 -8.66 30.71 -1.68
CA GLY A 500 -8.80 31.93 -0.91
C GLY A 500 -9.40 33.08 -1.72
N ASP A 501 -8.75 33.47 -2.80
CA ASP A 501 -9.03 34.72 -3.52
C ASP A 501 -10.20 34.56 -4.51
N GLU A 502 -10.32 33.40 -5.17
CA GLU A 502 -11.39 33.19 -6.16
C GLU A 502 -12.63 32.53 -5.58
N ARG A 503 -12.46 31.61 -4.62
CA ARG A 503 -13.58 30.85 -4.02
C ARG A 503 -14.02 31.40 -2.67
N ASP A 504 -13.27 32.33 -2.07
CA ASP A 504 -13.59 32.96 -0.78
C ASP A 504 -13.84 31.92 0.34
N LEU A 505 -13.06 30.83 0.36
CA LEU A 505 -13.22 29.73 1.33
C LEU A 505 -12.24 29.82 2.52
N VAL A 506 -11.05 30.36 2.28
CA VAL A 506 -9.97 30.48 3.27
C VAL A 506 -9.30 31.84 3.18
N ASP A 507 -8.54 32.23 4.21
CA ASP A 507 -7.73 33.44 4.18
C ASP A 507 -6.33 33.13 3.60
N SER A 508 -6.13 33.43 2.32
CA SER A 508 -4.86 33.23 1.60
C SER A 508 -3.70 34.01 2.22
N LYS A 509 -3.98 35.12 2.93
CA LYS A 509 -2.96 35.95 3.60
C LYS A 509 -2.55 35.42 4.97
N ARG A 510 -3.28 34.42 5.49
CA ARG A 510 -2.96 33.70 6.73
C ARG A 510 -2.76 32.22 6.44
N ALA A 511 -1.93 31.91 5.44
CA ALA A 511 -1.54 30.55 5.09
C ALA A 511 -0.22 30.14 5.76
N ALA A 512 -0.12 28.88 6.18
CA ALA A 512 1.11 28.22 6.59
C ALA A 512 1.32 26.96 5.74
N VAL A 513 2.56 26.64 5.42
CA VAL A 513 2.93 25.42 4.68
C VAL A 513 3.62 24.42 5.60
N ARG A 514 3.37 23.13 5.39
CA ARG A 514 4.11 22.05 6.07
C ARG A 514 4.12 20.75 5.26
N GLY A 515 5.13 19.94 5.51
CA GLY A 515 5.20 18.55 5.06
C GLY A 515 6.39 17.83 5.69
N GLY A 516 6.54 16.54 5.37
CA GLY A 516 7.65 15.71 5.83
C GLY A 516 8.28 14.96 4.66
N SER A 517 9.57 14.59 4.81
CA SER A 517 10.35 13.99 3.72
C SER A 517 10.30 14.88 2.46
N ALA A 518 9.86 14.38 1.31
CA ALA A 518 9.73 15.16 0.09
C ALA A 518 8.87 16.43 0.27
N GLY A 519 7.78 16.36 1.03
CA GLY A 519 6.94 17.53 1.31
C GLY A 519 7.54 18.51 2.34
N GLY A 520 8.66 18.15 2.99
CA GLY A 520 9.45 19.10 3.77
C GLY A 520 10.57 19.76 2.95
N TYR A 521 10.89 19.21 1.78
CA TYR A 521 11.79 19.82 0.80
C TYR A 521 11.06 20.89 -0.02
N THR A 522 9.83 20.59 -0.46
CA THR A 522 8.82 21.56 -0.90
C THR A 522 8.56 22.55 0.24
#